data_AF-G5S1N7-F1
#
_entry.id   AF-G5S1N7-F1
#
_cell.length_a   1.000
_cell.length_b   1.000
_cell.length_c   1.000
_cell.angle_alpha   90.00
_cell.angle_beta   90.00
_cell.angle_gamma   90.00
#
_symmetry.space_group_name_H-M   'P 1'
#
loop_
_entity.id
_entity.type
_entity.pdbx_description
1 polymer ?
#
loop_
_entity_poly.entity_id
_entity_poly.type
_entity_poly.pdbx_seq_one_letter_code
_entity_poly.pdbx_strand_id
1 'polypeptide(L)' 'MMSSNPQVWESDKSRLRMVHVDEPGIRTVQIAGSDPVEMADAARINVESGAQIIDIVIPHGPLL' A
#
# COMPACT_ATOMS: atom_id res chain seq x y z
N MET A 1 0.47 -6.50 -1.28
CA MET A 1 0.99 -5.82 -0.06
C MET A 1 2.14 -4.89 -0.44
N MET A 2 1.96 -3.60 -0.15
CA MET A 2 2.93 -2.53 -0.40
C MET A 2 3.41 -1.96 0.95
N SER A 3 4.67 -1.54 1.02
CA SER A 3 5.19 -0.82 2.19
C SER A 3 4.70 0.63 2.16
N SER A 4 4.43 1.21 3.34
CA SER A 4 4.15 2.64 3.50
C SER A 4 5.36 3.54 3.24
N ASN A 5 6.58 3.02 3.34
CA ASN A 5 7.80 3.80 3.15
C ASN A 5 8.00 4.16 1.66
N PRO A 6 7.98 5.45 1.27
CA PRO A 6 8.12 5.87 -0.12
C PRO A 6 9.48 5.57 -0.75
N GLN A 7 10.52 5.42 0.06
CA GLN A 7 11.87 5.13 -0.43
C GLN A 7 12.00 3.76 -1.10
N VAL A 8 11.06 2.83 -0.85
CA VAL A 8 11.09 1.48 -1.43
C VAL A 8 10.06 1.27 -2.54
N TRP A 9 9.33 2.32 -2.92
CA TRP A 9 8.31 2.25 -3.97
C TRP A 9 8.90 2.06 -5.36
N GLU A 10 10.12 2.56 -5.60
CA GLU A 10 10.80 2.42 -6.90
C GLU A 10 11.33 1.01 -7.17
N SER A 11 11.35 0.13 -6.17
CA SER A 11 11.79 -1.26 -6.38
C SER A 11 10.83 -2.00 -7.32
N ASP A 12 11.37 -2.90 -8.14
CA ASP A 12 10.58 -3.72 -9.07
C ASP A 12 9.47 -4.51 -8.35
N LYS A 13 9.73 -4.94 -7.11
CA LYS A 13 8.76 -5.63 -6.24
C LYS A 13 7.57 -4.75 -5.85
N SER A 14 7.77 -3.45 -5.62
CA SER A 14 6.70 -2.49 -5.35
C SER A 14 5.95 -2.11 -6.63
N ARG A 15 6.66 -1.89 -7.74
CA ARG A 15 6.07 -1.56 -9.04
C ARG A 15 5.16 -2.67 -9.59
N LEU A 16 5.57 -3.93 -9.48
CA LEU A 16 4.75 -5.08 -9.87
C LEU A 16 3.48 -5.25 -9.03
N ARG A 17 3.38 -4.58 -7.88
CA ARG A 17 2.22 -4.60 -6.98
C ARG A 17 1.40 -3.33 -7.05
N MET A 18 1.87 -2.32 -7.78
CA MET A 18 1.06 -1.16 -8.15
C MET A 18 0.09 -1.56 -9.26
N VAL A 19 -1.13 -1.05 -9.11
CA VAL A 19 -2.34 -1.43 -9.86
C VAL A 19 -2.07 -1.38 -11.37
N HIS A 20 -2.21 -2.52 -12.04
CA HIS A 20 -2.31 -2.57 -13.50
C HIS A 20 -3.76 -2.26 -13.90
N VAL A 21 -3.92 -1.27 -14.77
CA VAL A 21 -5.22 -0.66 -15.14
C VAL A 21 -6.19 -1.62 -15.85
N ASP A 22 -5.72 -2.77 -16.35
CA ASP A 22 -6.49 -3.63 -17.25
C ASP A 22 -7.07 -4.92 -16.65
N GLU A 23 -6.98 -5.15 -15.33
CA GLU A 23 -7.63 -6.31 -14.72
C GLU A 23 -9.08 -6.04 -14.28
N PRO A 24 -10.06 -6.86 -14.72
CA PRO A 24 -11.43 -6.79 -14.23
C PRO A 24 -11.52 -7.31 -12.78
N GLY A 25 -11.89 -6.44 -11.83
CA GLY A 25 -12.08 -6.80 -10.42
C GLY A 25 -11.98 -5.63 -9.46
N ILE A 26 -12.29 -5.88 -8.18
CA ILE A 26 -12.10 -4.88 -7.11
C ILE A 26 -10.61 -4.70 -6.85
N ARG A 27 -10.14 -3.45 -6.91
CA ARG A 27 -8.73 -3.09 -6.66
C ARG A 27 -8.51 -2.85 -5.18
N THR A 28 -7.77 -3.73 -4.53
CA THR A 28 -7.46 -3.65 -3.11
C THR A 28 -5.97 -3.38 -2.90
N VAL A 29 -5.63 -2.47 -1.99
CA VAL A 29 -4.25 -2.19 -1.59
C VAL A 29 -4.13 -2.39 -0.09
N GLN A 30 -3.15 -3.19 0.31
CA GLN A 30 -2.78 -3.37 1.71
C GLN A 30 -1.50 -2.61 2.02
N ILE A 31 -1.59 -1.70 2.99
CA ILE A 31 -0.52 -0.82 3.46
C ILE A 31 -0.07 -1.31 4.83
N ALA A 32 1.19 -1.71 4.93
CA ALA A 32 1.82 -2.05 6.20
C ALA A 32 2.71 -0.89 6.68
N GLY A 33 2.52 -0.42 7.91
CA GLY A 33 3.28 0.72 8.46
C GLY A 33 3.01 0.97 9.93
N SER A 34 3.90 1.74 10.56
CA SER A 34 3.79 2.14 11.96
C SER A 34 3.61 3.65 12.14
N ASP A 35 3.93 4.46 11.13
CA ASP A 35 3.72 5.91 11.13
C ASP A 35 2.34 6.25 10.52
N PRO A 36 1.42 6.90 11.27
CA PRO A 36 0.10 7.23 10.77
C PRO A 36 0.08 8.22 9.60
N VAL A 37 1.03 9.14 9.53
CA VAL A 37 1.11 10.16 8.48
C VAL A 37 1.55 9.50 7.18
N GLU A 38 2.61 8.68 7.23
CA GLU A 38 3.09 7.93 6.05
C GLU A 38 2.01 6.98 5.51
N MET A 39 1.28 6.29 6.38
CA MET A 39 0.19 5.41 5.95
C MET A 39 -0.97 6.18 5.31
N ALA A 40 -1.29 7.38 5.80
CA ALA A 40 -2.34 8.21 5.23
C ALA A 40 -1.94 8.75 3.84
N ASP A 41 -0.69 9.18 3.66
CA ASP A 41 -0.19 9.63 2.37
C ASP A 41 -0.13 8.49 1.34
N ALA A 42 0.32 7.31 1.75
CA ALA A 42 0.28 6.12 0.92
C ALA A 42 -1.16 5.75 0.51
N ALA A 43 -2.14 5.90 1.40
CA ALA A 43 -3.55 5.65 1.08
C ALA A 43 -4.08 6.63 0.01
N ARG A 44 -3.79 7.93 0.14
CA ARG A 44 -4.23 8.95 -0.84
C ARG A 44 -3.71 8.65 -2.24
N ILE A 45 -2.41 8.36 -2.36
CA ILE A 45 -1.77 8.04 -3.65
C ILE A 45 -2.40 6.80 -4.29
N ASN A 46 -2.70 5.77 -3.50
CA ASN A 46 -3.29 4.55 -4.01
C ASN A 46 -4.76 4.73 -4.44
N VAL A 47 -5.52 5.57 -3.76
CA VAL A 47 -6.87 5.96 -4.18
C VAL A 47 -6.82 6.72 -5.51
N GLU A 48 -5.93 7.70 -5.66
CA GLU A 48 -5.70 8.41 -6.92
C GLU A 48 -5.28 7.46 -8.06
N SER A 49 -4.55 6.40 -7.72
CA SER A 49 -4.13 5.34 -8.65
C SER A 49 -5.24 4.29 -8.93
N GLY A 50 -6.44 4.47 -8.38
CA GLY A 50 -7.61 3.64 -8.68
C GLY A 50 -7.86 2.48 -7.71
N ALA A 51 -7.26 2.47 -6.52
CA ALA A 51 -7.63 1.55 -5.46
C ALA A 51 -9.05 1.85 -4.93
N GLN A 52 -9.83 0.81 -4.73
CA GLN A 52 -11.20 0.87 -4.23
C GLN A 52 -11.31 0.47 -2.75
N ILE A 53 -10.34 -0.31 -2.26
CA ILE A 53 -10.23 -0.71 -0.86
C ILE A 53 -8.80 -0.47 -0.40
N ILE A 54 -8.67 0.20 0.74
CA ILE A 54 -7.41 0.33 1.46
C ILE A 54 -7.51 -0.49 2.74
N ASP A 55 -6.61 -1.45 2.92
CA ASP A 55 -6.45 -2.23 4.13
C ASP A 55 -5.17 -1.77 4.86
N ILE A 56 -5.30 -1.34 6.13
CA ILE A 56 -4.18 -0.81 6.92
C ILE A 56 -3.77 -1.85 7.95
N VAL A 57 -2.50 -2.25 7.90
CA VAL A 57 -1.91 -3.22 8.83
C VAL A 57 -0.81 -2.54 9.62
N ILE A 58 -0.99 -2.49 10.94
CA ILE A 58 0.03 -2.01 11.87
C ILE A 58 0.81 -3.25 12.33
N PRO A 59 2.09 -3.40 11.95
CA PRO A 59 2.89 -4.52 12.42
C PRO A 59 3.13 -4.36 13.92
N HIS A 60 2.59 -5.27 14.70
CA HIS A 60 3.02 -5.44 16.08
C HIS A 60 4.36 -6.18 16.08
N GLY A 61 5.31 -5.72 16.90
CA GLY A 61 6.53 -6.47 17.19
C GLY A 61 6.19 -7.86 17.74
N PRO A 62 7.13 -8.82 17.76
CA PRO A 62 6.89 -10.11 18.37
C PRO A 62 6.33 -9.92 19.78
N LEU A 63 5.22 -10.60 20.08
CA LEU A 63 4.72 -10.72 21.44
C LEU A 63 5.84 -11.38 22.25
N LEU A 64 6.43 -10.63 23.19
CA LEU A 64 7.40 -11.15 24.15
C LEU A 64 6.77 -12.25 25.00
#